data_AF-A0A932S6E4-F1
#
_entry.id   AF-A0A932S6E4-F1
#
_cell.length_a   1.000
_cell.length_b   1.000
_cell.length_c   1.000
_cell.angle_alpha   90.00
_cell.angle_beta   90.00
_cell.angle_gamma   90.00
#
_symmetry.space_group_name_H-M   'P 1'
#
loop_
_entity.id
_entity.type
_entity.pdbx_description
1 polymer ?
#
loop_
_entity_poly.entity_id
_entity_poly.type
_entity_poly.pdbx_seq_one_letter_code
_entity_poly.pdbx_strand_id
1 'polypeptide(L)'
;MTTQPPAPSKLEQLYRSKTSKSKALFDETSRYVVGGESGTGMLMPYPEYVTHAEGPYLYTVEGQRLVDFVNGTFVLALGHNHPAIRKAIQD
;
A
#
# COMPACT_ATOMS: atom_id res chain seq x y z
N MET A 1 -23.46 23.66 1.32
CA MET A 1 -23.16 23.36 -0.10
C MET A 1 -21.97 22.41 -0.14
N THR A 2 -22.20 21.12 -0.28
CA THR A 2 -21.12 20.13 -0.48
C THR A 2 -20.72 20.20 -1.95
N THR A 3 -19.54 20.75 -2.24
CA THR A 3 -18.99 20.71 -3.59
C THR A 3 -18.64 19.27 -3.93
N GLN A 4 -19.22 18.74 -5.00
CA GLN A 4 -18.85 17.44 -5.53
C GLN A 4 -17.34 17.43 -5.83
N PRO A 5 -16.59 16.39 -5.45
CA PRO A 5 -15.16 16.34 -5.73
C PRO A 5 -14.90 16.42 -7.24
N PRO A 6 -13.79 17.03 -7.67
CA PRO A 6 -13.44 17.17 -9.07
C PRO A 6 -13.35 15.79 -9.74
N ALA A 7 -13.62 15.75 -11.05
CA ALA A 7 -13.45 14.52 -11.83
C ALA A 7 -11.99 14.01 -11.73
N PRO A 8 -11.77 12.68 -11.70
CA PRO A 8 -10.44 12.09 -11.60
C PRO A 8 -9.50 12.57 -12.70
N SER A 9 -8.28 12.95 -12.33
CA SER A 9 -7.22 13.29 -13.29
C SER A 9 -6.84 12.07 -14.15
N LYS A 10 -6.15 12.30 -15.28
CA LYS A 10 -5.63 11.20 -16.12
C LYS A 10 -4.74 10.23 -15.33
N LEU A 11 -3.94 10.74 -14.39
CA LEU A 11 -3.08 9.92 -13.53
C LEU A 11 -3.89 9.07 -12.56
N GLU A 12 -4.94 9.65 -11.97
CA GLU A 12 -5.83 8.92 -11.08
C GLU A 12 -6.61 7.82 -11.84
N GLN A 13 -7.09 8.11 -13.05
CA GLN A 13 -7.73 7.11 -13.90
C GLN A 13 -6.78 5.95 -14.23
N LEU A 14 -5.52 6.27 -14.57
CA LEU A 14 -4.50 5.27 -14.80
C LEU A 14 -4.21 4.44 -13.55
N TYR A 15 -4.08 5.08 -12.39
CA TYR A 15 -3.92 4.39 -11.11
C TYR A 15 -5.08 3.41 -10.88
N ARG A 16 -6.32 3.90 -10.96
CA ARG A 16 -7.53 3.07 -10.78
C ARG A 16 -7.60 1.88 -11.73
N SER A 17 -7.16 2.07 -12.98
CA SER A 17 -7.14 0.98 -13.99
C SER A 17 -6.14 -0.13 -13.68
N LYS A 18 -5.10 0.16 -12.89
CA LYS A 18 -4.03 -0.79 -12.57
C LYS A 18 -4.18 -1.45 -11.20
N THR A 19 -5.08 -0.97 -10.35
CA THR A 19 -5.13 -1.30 -8.91
C THR A 19 -6.51 -1.77 -8.47
N SER A 20 -7.17 -2.55 -9.33
CA SER A 20 -8.55 -3.02 -9.16
C SER A 20 -8.78 -3.93 -7.94
N LYS A 21 -7.83 -4.82 -7.62
CA LYS A 21 -7.84 -5.68 -6.42
C LYS A 21 -7.51 -4.86 -5.18
N SER A 22 -6.57 -3.93 -5.26
CA SER A 22 -6.30 -2.97 -4.16
C SER A 22 -7.57 -2.18 -3.80
N LYS A 23 -8.34 -1.75 -4.80
CA LYS A 23 -9.65 -1.13 -4.59
C LYS A 23 -10.65 -2.06 -3.90
N ALA A 24 -10.76 -3.31 -4.36
CA ALA A 24 -11.68 -4.28 -3.76
C ALA A 24 -11.35 -4.53 -2.27
N LEU A 25 -10.05 -4.69 -1.95
CA LEU A 25 -9.59 -4.86 -0.58
C LEU A 25 -9.83 -3.62 0.28
N PHE A 26 -9.64 -2.43 -0.28
CA PHE A 26 -9.98 -1.18 0.39
C PHE A 26 -11.47 -1.09 0.72
N ASP A 27 -12.35 -1.41 -0.24
CA ASP A 27 -13.80 -1.38 -0.04
C ASP A 27 -14.25 -2.36 1.05
N GLU A 28 -13.66 -3.54 1.07
CA GLU A 28 -13.91 -4.56 2.07
C GLU A 28 -13.39 -4.15 3.45
N THR A 29 -12.13 -3.73 3.54
CA THR A 29 -11.47 -3.36 4.79
C THR A 29 -12.12 -2.11 5.40
N SER A 30 -12.57 -1.17 4.57
CA SER A 30 -13.28 0.05 5.00
C SER A 30 -14.59 -0.24 5.75
N ARG A 31 -15.14 -1.46 5.65
CA ARG A 31 -16.31 -1.87 6.45
C ARG A 31 -15.98 -2.10 7.92
N TYR A 32 -14.71 -2.38 8.24
CA TYR A 32 -14.27 -2.79 9.58
C TYR A 32 -13.24 -1.82 10.16
N VAL A 33 -12.46 -1.16 9.32
CA VAL A 33 -11.39 -0.22 9.70
C VAL A 33 -11.68 1.12 9.06
N VAL A 34 -11.74 2.19 9.87
CA VAL A 34 -11.98 3.55 9.37
C VAL A 34 -10.88 3.91 8.38
N GLY A 35 -11.27 4.28 7.15
CA GLY A 35 -10.33 4.62 6.09
C GLY A 35 -9.65 3.42 5.45
N GLY A 36 -10.07 2.18 5.75
CA GLY A 36 -9.55 0.97 5.11
C GLY A 36 -8.07 0.70 5.40
N GLU A 37 -7.47 1.33 6.40
CA GLU A 37 -6.10 1.11 6.85
C GLU A 37 -5.94 1.55 8.31
N SER A 38 -4.92 1.05 9.01
CA SER A 38 -4.60 1.46 10.39
C SER A 38 -3.48 2.51 10.48
N GLY A 39 -3.01 3.02 9.33
CA GLY A 39 -1.84 3.90 9.21
C GLY A 39 -2.13 5.40 9.22
N THR A 40 -1.08 6.21 9.14
CA THR A 40 -1.12 7.67 9.31
C THR A 40 -1.45 8.47 8.05
N GLY A 41 -1.65 7.86 6.89
CA GLY A 41 -1.80 8.60 5.65
C GLY A 41 -2.94 8.07 4.80
N MET A 42 -4.12 8.68 4.91
CA MET A 42 -5.21 8.47 3.96
C MET A 42 -4.71 8.76 2.55
N LEU A 43 -4.31 7.71 1.83
CA LEU A 43 -3.86 7.80 0.45
C LEU A 43 -5.09 7.87 -0.44
N MET A 44 -5.28 9.02 -1.10
CA MET A 44 -6.35 9.20 -2.08
C MET A 44 -5.90 8.66 -3.44
N PRO A 45 -6.75 7.95 -4.18
CA PRO A 45 -8.15 7.63 -3.86
C PRO A 45 -8.35 6.42 -2.92
N TYR A 46 -7.32 5.59 -2.76
CA TYR A 46 -7.18 4.47 -1.83
C TYR A 46 -5.71 4.00 -1.87
N PRO A 47 -5.20 3.27 -0.87
CA PRO A 47 -3.82 2.81 -0.87
C PRO A 47 -3.60 1.61 -1.78
N GLU A 48 -2.34 1.41 -2.18
CA GLU A 48 -1.90 0.16 -2.81
C GLU A 48 -1.78 -0.93 -1.75
N TYR A 49 -2.41 -2.09 -1.99
CA TYR A 49 -2.28 -3.23 -1.08
C TYR A 49 -1.12 -4.12 -1.51
N VAL A 50 -0.34 -4.59 -0.53
CA VAL A 50 0.82 -5.46 -0.73
C VAL A 50 0.60 -6.82 -0.08
N THR A 51 1.09 -7.88 -0.73
CA THR A 51 1.02 -9.26 -0.22
C THR A 51 2.22 -9.59 0.67
N HIS A 52 3.41 -9.18 0.23
CA HIS A 52 4.67 -9.40 0.92
C HIS A 52 5.73 -8.40 0.44
N ALA A 53 6.86 -8.38 1.14
CA ALA A 53 8.01 -7.55 0.83
C ALA A 53 9.31 -8.30 1.14
N GLU A 54 10.36 -8.06 0.34
CA GLU A 54 11.67 -8.67 0.51
C GLU A 54 12.77 -7.73 0.00
N GLY A 55 13.77 -7.47 0.85
CA GLY A 55 14.83 -6.51 0.56
C GLY A 55 14.24 -5.12 0.25
N PRO A 56 14.62 -4.49 -0.87
CA PRO A 56 14.09 -3.17 -1.25
C PRO A 56 12.78 -3.24 -2.05
N TYR A 57 12.10 -4.39 -2.12
CA TYR A 57 10.94 -4.58 -2.99
C TYR A 57 9.63 -4.83 -2.23
N LEU A 58 8.55 -4.24 -2.74
CA LEU A 58 7.16 -4.56 -2.38
C LEU A 58 6.50 -5.36 -3.51
N TYR A 59 5.68 -6.34 -3.15
CA TYR A 59 4.90 -7.13 -4.08
C TYR A 59 3.41 -6.84 -3.88
N THR A 60 2.80 -6.14 -4.84
CA THR A 60 1.39 -5.72 -4.76
C THR A 60 0.45 -6.92 -4.91
N VAL A 61 -0.80 -6.75 -4.47
CA VAL A 61 -1.88 -7.74 -4.71
C VAL A 61 -2.22 -7.94 -6.19
N GLU A 62 -1.83 -6.97 -7.01
CA GLU A 62 -1.91 -7.06 -8.47
C GLU A 62 -0.82 -7.95 -9.07
N GLY A 63 0.23 -8.28 -8.29
CA GLY A 63 1.39 -9.04 -8.74
C GLY A 63 2.52 -8.17 -9.30
N GLN A 64 2.48 -6.86 -9.07
CA GLN A 64 3.54 -5.96 -9.48
C GLN A 64 4.66 -5.94 -8.43
N ARG A 65 5.90 -5.89 -8.89
CA ARG A 65 7.07 -5.64 -8.04
C ARG A 65 7.46 -4.17 -8.10
N LEU A 66 7.43 -3.49 -6.96
CA LEU A 66 7.78 -2.08 -6.82
C LEU A 66 9.07 -1.95 -6.00
N VAL A 67 9.88 -0.93 -6.29
CA VAL A 67 11.01 -0.54 -5.43
C VAL A 67 10.49 0.35 -4.31
N ASP A 68 10.78 0.01 -3.06
CA ASP A 68 10.36 0.77 -1.89
C ASP A 68 11.33 1.90 -1.56
N PHE A 69 10.91 3.13 -1.86
CA PHE A 69 11.63 4.33 -1.46
C PHE A 69 11.10 4.96 -0.16
N VAL A 70 9.95 4.51 0.34
CA VAL A 70 9.38 4.99 1.62
C VAL A 70 10.05 4.26 2.78
N ASN A 71 10.35 2.97 2.58
CA ASN A 71 11.15 2.13 3.46
C ASN A 71 10.66 2.16 4.92
N GLY A 72 9.34 2.06 5.10
CA GLY A 72 8.67 2.16 6.40
C GLY A 72 8.84 3.51 7.09
N THR A 73 8.86 4.61 6.34
CA THR A 73 9.23 5.94 6.88
C THR A 73 10.63 5.89 7.49
N PHE A 74 11.57 5.34 6.71
CA PHE A 74 13.00 5.17 7.04
C PHE A 74 13.33 4.18 8.16
N VAL A 75 12.35 3.52 8.81
CA VAL A 75 12.65 2.56 9.89
C VAL A 75 13.26 1.25 9.36
N LEU A 76 13.02 0.91 8.10
CA LEU A 76 13.48 -0.35 7.49
C LEU A 76 14.80 -0.19 6.74
N ALA A 77 15.78 0.53 7.31
CA ALA A 77 17.06 0.82 6.65
C ALA A 77 17.80 -0.41 6.06
N LEU A 78 17.60 -1.59 6.64
CA LEU A 78 18.18 -2.87 6.18
C LEU A 78 17.32 -3.61 5.13
N GLY A 79 16.21 -3.02 4.71
CA GLY A 79 15.21 -3.63 3.84
C GLY A 79 14.24 -4.55 4.57
N HIS A 80 13.19 -4.93 3.86
CA HIS A 80 12.16 -5.85 4.34
C HIS A 80 12.71 -7.27 4.51
N ASN A 81 12.29 -7.95 5.58
CA ASN A 81 12.59 -9.37 5.83
C ASN A 81 14.09 -9.73 5.81
N HIS A 82 14.94 -8.86 6.36
CA HIS A 82 16.39 -9.10 6.40
C HIS A 82 16.72 -10.43 7.12
N PRO A 83 17.51 -11.35 6.52
CA PRO A 83 17.65 -12.73 7.01
C PRO A 83 18.22 -12.83 8.42
N ALA A 84 19.19 -11.96 8.77
CA ALA A 84 19.74 -11.94 10.12
C ALA A 84 18.72 -11.46 11.18
N ILE A 85 17.86 -10.52 10.82
CA ILE A 85 16.82 -9.99 11.72
C ILE A 85 15.70 -11.02 11.87
N ARG A 86 15.25 -11.63 10.78
CA ARG A 86 14.25 -12.71 10.81
C ARG A 86 14.72 -13.85 11.72
N LYS A 87 15.97 -14.28 11.58
CA LYS A 87 16.53 -15.33 12.43
C LYS A 87 16.49 -14.93 13.91
N ALA A 88 16.97 -13.74 14.24
CA ALA A 88 17.00 -13.25 15.62
C ALA A 88 15.61 -13.11 16.28
N ILE A 89 14.53 -12.97 15.50
CA ILE A 89 13.14 -12.94 16.00
C ILE A 89 12.58 -14.34 16.25
N GLN A 90 13.08 -15.35 15.52
CA GLN A 90 12.57 -16.73 15.56
C GLN A 90 13.26 -17.62 16.59
N ASP A 91 14.38 -17.16 17.14
CA ASP A 91 15.12 -17.80 18.23
C ASP A 91 14.54 -17.38 19.60
#